data_AF-A0A9D1DTI7-F1
#
_entry.id   AF-A0A9D1DTI7-F1
#
_cell.length_a   1.000
_cell.length_b   1.000
_cell.length_c   1.000
_cell.angle_alpha   90.00
_cell.angle_beta   90.00
_cell.angle_gamma   90.00
#
_symmetry.space_group_name_H-M   'P 1'
#
loop_
_entity.id
_entity.type
_entity.pdbx_description
1 polymer ?
#
loop_
_entity_poly.entity_id
_entity_poly.type
_entity_poly.pdbx_seq_one_letter_code
_entity_poly.pdbx_strand_id
1 'polypeptide(L)'
;MTNREKYIKYANNTFDGKSRELVLKQIDLFYNDNIIIPKHNYKIGDDVKLKKGTFMHGIPGLLDNFDWIIENGFVAIDFTGNSEGKNKIKNSIGMWNIKEDILLKDYINNYSGITITYTIGRGPGSKTIAKLIPYHKFDEETEKINNDDEIWTYWGEKTKEVTFLPSLVSDKRQIAFILNMESDYAKEMIKADVWNKELDEETLKEFLDYRYYPKFLDLRFNRDATTTDRESAIMFGLPSKLIEGVLVGRKLEQDSEALKHIKYKLNNCYICNLDGKVIM
;
A
#
# COMPACT_ATOMS: atom_id res chain seq x y z
N MET A 1 -18.23 24.25 7.29
CA MET A 1 -18.29 22.80 7.52
C MET A 1 -16.87 22.26 7.43
N THR A 2 -16.36 21.69 8.52
CA THR A 2 -15.02 21.10 8.60
C THR A 2 -14.92 19.83 7.75
N ASN A 3 -13.71 19.36 7.43
CA ASN A 3 -13.54 18.09 6.69
C ASN A 3 -14.16 16.91 7.47
N ARG A 4 -13.99 16.87 8.79
CA ARG A 4 -14.61 15.85 9.64
C ARG A 4 -16.13 15.80 9.50
N GLU A 5 -16.80 16.95 9.55
CA GLU A 5 -18.26 17.04 9.38
C GLU A 5 -18.71 16.56 8.00
N LYS A 6 -17.95 16.87 6.93
CA LYS A 6 -18.23 16.38 5.57
C LYS A 6 -18.13 14.86 5.50
N TYR A 7 -17.09 14.27 6.10
CA TYR A 7 -16.90 12.82 6.10
C TYR A 7 -17.96 12.10 6.91
N ILE A 8 -18.37 12.63 8.07
CA ILE A 8 -19.48 12.08 8.86
C ILE A 8 -20.79 12.15 8.06
N LYS A 9 -21.05 13.28 7.39
CA LYS A 9 -22.25 13.42 6.54
C LYS A 9 -22.24 12.41 5.39
N TYR A 10 -21.12 12.24 4.70
CA TYR A 10 -20.96 11.21 3.67
C TYR A 10 -21.22 9.82 4.25
N ALA A 11 -20.59 9.49 5.38
CA ALA A 11 -20.73 8.18 6.00
C ALA A 11 -22.19 7.86 6.37
N ASN A 12 -22.92 8.83 6.93
CA ASN A 12 -24.33 8.65 7.29
C ASN A 12 -25.26 8.47 6.08
N ASN A 13 -24.88 9.02 4.92
CA ASN A 13 -25.66 8.92 3.69
C ASN A 13 -25.34 7.67 2.86
N THR A 14 -24.13 7.13 3.00
CA THR A 14 -23.63 6.04 2.15
C THR A 14 -23.71 4.67 2.81
N PHE A 15 -23.47 4.58 4.12
CA PHE A 15 -23.36 3.31 4.83
C PHE A 15 -24.55 3.07 5.76
N ASP A 16 -24.85 1.80 6.02
CA ASP A 16 -25.85 1.35 6.97
C ASP A 16 -25.29 0.31 7.96
N GLY A 17 -26.06 0.05 9.03
CA GLY A 17 -25.74 -0.96 10.05
C GLY A 17 -24.28 -0.91 10.54
N LYS A 18 -23.65 -2.09 10.56
CA LYS A 18 -22.26 -2.28 11.02
C LYS A 18 -21.24 -1.53 10.17
N SER A 19 -21.48 -1.42 8.85
CA SER A 19 -20.55 -0.70 7.97
C SER A 19 -20.45 0.77 8.34
N ARG A 20 -21.59 1.41 8.64
CA ARG A 20 -21.64 2.79 9.11
C ARG A 20 -20.96 2.97 10.46
N GLU A 21 -21.25 2.08 11.42
CA GLU A 21 -20.62 2.11 12.75
C GLU A 21 -19.09 2.03 12.65
N LEU A 22 -18.59 1.13 11.80
CA LEU A 22 -17.17 0.94 11.57
C LEU A 22 -16.52 2.18 10.95
N VAL A 23 -17.14 2.78 9.93
CA VAL A 23 -16.63 4.01 9.28
C VAL A 23 -16.62 5.19 10.23
N LEU A 24 -17.71 5.41 10.99
CA LEU A 24 -17.78 6.50 11.95
C LEU A 24 -16.70 6.35 13.04
N LYS A 25 -16.47 5.13 13.53
CA LYS A 25 -15.36 4.83 14.44
C LYS A 25 -14.00 5.15 13.83
N GLN A 26 -13.78 4.81 12.56
CA GLN A 26 -12.53 5.14 11.86
C GLN A 26 -12.34 6.66 11.72
N ILE A 27 -13.40 7.41 11.42
CA ILE A 27 -13.34 8.88 11.38
C ILE A 27 -12.98 9.44 12.76
N ASP A 28 -13.57 8.93 13.83
CA ASP A 28 -13.26 9.36 15.20
C ASP A 28 -11.81 9.08 15.57
N LEU A 29 -11.32 7.88 15.27
CA LEU A 29 -9.93 7.52 15.51
C LEU A 29 -8.97 8.38 14.69
N PHE A 30 -9.26 8.64 13.42
CA PHE A 30 -8.42 9.46 12.53
C PHE A 30 -8.16 10.86 13.11
N TYR A 31 -9.22 11.51 13.60
CA TYR A 31 -9.17 12.84 14.21
C TYR A 31 -8.83 12.84 15.70
N ASN A 32 -8.40 11.72 16.28
CA ASN A 32 -8.02 11.66 17.69
C ASN A 32 -6.62 12.26 17.92
N ASP A 33 -6.55 13.48 18.43
CA ASP A 33 -5.29 14.21 18.66
C ASP A 33 -4.52 13.77 19.91
N ASN A 34 -5.09 12.92 20.75
CA ASN A 34 -4.45 12.48 22.01
C ASN A 34 -3.43 11.33 21.82
N ILE A 35 -3.17 10.93 20.57
CA ILE A 35 -2.30 9.80 20.26
C ILE A 35 -0.89 10.27 19.97
N ILE A 36 0.08 9.70 20.67
CA ILE A 36 1.50 9.90 20.44
C ILE A 36 2.05 8.69 19.71
N ILE A 37 2.61 8.91 18.51
CA ILE A 37 3.31 7.86 17.76
C ILE A 37 4.79 7.90 18.11
N PRO A 38 5.41 6.77 18.50
CA PRO A 38 6.83 6.71 18.77
C PRO A 38 7.65 7.13 17.55
N LYS A 39 8.69 7.93 17.79
CA LYS A 39 9.60 8.39 16.75
C LYS A 39 10.67 7.34 16.46
N HIS A 40 11.18 7.36 15.23
CA HIS A 40 12.35 6.58 14.85
C HIS A 40 13.63 7.13 15.49
N ASN A 41 14.67 6.31 15.51
CA ASN A 41 16.02 6.69 15.97
C ASN A 41 17.08 6.64 14.86
N TYR A 42 16.66 6.47 13.59
CA TYR A 42 17.57 6.45 12.46
C TYR A 42 18.41 7.73 12.32
N LYS A 43 19.64 7.55 11.83
CA LYS A 43 20.59 8.58 11.43
C LYS A 43 20.87 8.47 9.93
N ILE A 44 21.40 9.55 9.35
CA ILE A 44 21.86 9.57 7.96
C ILE A 44 22.90 8.46 7.75
N GLY A 45 22.70 7.64 6.71
CA GLY A 45 23.53 6.49 6.36
C GLY A 45 23.03 5.14 6.92
N ASP A 46 22.08 5.14 7.86
CA ASP A 46 21.51 3.91 8.39
C ASP A 46 20.72 3.14 7.32
N ASP A 47 20.76 1.81 7.39
CA ASP A 47 19.86 0.93 6.64
C ASP A 47 18.46 0.96 7.26
N VAL A 48 17.45 1.28 6.45
CA VAL A 48 16.06 1.25 6.88
C VAL A 48 15.57 -0.19 6.95
N LYS A 49 15.10 -0.60 8.13
CA LYS A 49 14.39 -1.85 8.37
C LYS A 49 12.89 -1.61 8.38
N LEU A 50 12.16 -2.36 7.56
CA LEU A 50 10.71 -2.46 7.60
C LEU A 50 10.34 -3.62 8.51
N LYS A 51 9.50 -3.36 9.52
CA LYS A 51 8.98 -4.42 10.38
C LYS A 51 7.75 -5.04 9.74
N LYS A 52 7.46 -6.29 10.08
CA LYS A 52 6.18 -6.92 9.75
C LYS A 52 5.02 -6.03 10.24
N GLY A 53 4.08 -5.72 9.36
CA GLY A 53 2.93 -4.86 9.62
C GLY A 53 3.13 -3.38 9.26
N THR A 54 4.36 -2.94 8.96
CA THR A 54 4.60 -1.59 8.41
C THR A 54 3.77 -1.40 7.14
N PHE A 55 3.20 -0.20 6.96
CA PHE A 55 2.47 0.14 5.74
C PHE A 55 3.29 1.07 4.85
N MET A 56 3.18 0.87 3.54
CA MET A 56 3.71 1.80 2.54
C MET A 56 2.62 2.29 1.59
N HIS A 57 2.68 3.58 1.23
CA HIS A 57 1.75 4.18 0.28
C HIS A 57 2.49 5.13 -0.65
N GLY A 58 2.46 4.88 -1.95
CA GLY A 58 3.04 5.78 -2.94
C GLY A 58 2.00 6.68 -3.57
N ILE A 59 2.41 7.89 -3.91
CA ILE A 59 1.51 8.90 -4.49
C ILE A 59 1.80 9.13 -5.98
N PRO A 60 0.76 9.47 -6.77
CA PRO A 60 1.01 10.07 -8.06
C PRO A 60 1.53 11.51 -7.90
N GLY A 61 2.36 11.97 -8.84
CA GLY A 61 2.86 13.35 -8.82
C GLY A 61 4.09 13.55 -7.93
N LEU A 62 4.34 14.82 -7.57
CA LEU A 62 5.48 15.28 -6.76
C LEU A 62 4.94 15.99 -5.50
N LEU A 63 5.34 17.24 -5.26
CA LEU A 63 5.15 17.94 -3.98
C LEU A 63 3.70 18.36 -3.70
N ASP A 64 2.90 18.70 -4.70
CA ASP A 64 1.50 19.12 -4.49
C ASP A 64 0.67 18.01 -3.83
N ASN A 65 0.83 16.77 -4.31
CA ASN A 65 0.13 15.61 -3.75
C ASN A 65 0.72 15.20 -2.39
N PHE A 66 2.03 15.40 -2.20
CA PHE A 66 2.66 15.22 -0.90
C PHE A 66 2.04 16.17 0.13
N ASP A 67 1.96 17.47 -0.17
CA ASP A 67 1.39 18.48 0.72
C ASP A 67 -0.07 18.19 1.05
N TRP A 68 -0.85 17.77 0.05
CA TRP A 68 -2.24 17.37 0.27
C TRP A 68 -2.36 16.22 1.29
N ILE A 69 -1.50 15.19 1.19
CA ILE A 69 -1.48 14.07 2.14
C ILE A 69 -1.05 14.52 3.53
N ILE A 70 -0.08 15.43 3.65
CA ILE A 70 0.34 15.93 4.97
C ILE A 70 -0.83 16.63 5.67
N GLU A 71 -1.57 17.45 4.94
CA GLU A 71 -2.69 18.25 5.45
C GLU A 71 -3.96 17.44 5.71
N ASN A 72 -4.25 16.45 4.86
CA ASN A 72 -5.54 15.75 4.86
C ASN A 72 -5.44 14.28 5.31
N GLY A 73 -4.23 13.74 5.45
CA GLY A 73 -3.99 12.31 5.65
C GLY A 73 -4.28 11.46 4.40
N PHE A 74 -4.21 10.14 4.59
CA PHE A 74 -4.48 9.15 3.56
C PHE A 74 -5.97 8.82 3.54
N VAL A 75 -6.76 9.63 2.84
CA VAL A 75 -8.22 9.47 2.78
C VAL A 75 -8.64 8.84 1.44
N ALA A 76 -9.56 7.89 1.50
CA ALA A 76 -10.16 7.27 0.32
C ALA A 76 -10.79 8.33 -0.59
N ILE A 77 -10.54 8.24 -1.89
CA ILE A 77 -10.96 9.24 -2.87
C ILE A 77 -12.49 9.43 -2.92
N ASP A 78 -13.26 8.41 -2.55
CA ASP A 78 -14.72 8.47 -2.44
C ASP A 78 -15.19 9.51 -1.41
N PHE A 79 -14.45 9.71 -0.33
CA PHE A 79 -14.76 10.71 0.70
C PHE A 79 -14.37 12.14 0.30
N THR A 80 -13.55 12.32 -0.75
CA THR A 80 -13.12 13.65 -1.21
C THR A 80 -14.06 14.25 -2.25
N GLY A 81 -15.02 13.47 -2.76
CA GLY A 81 -15.94 13.88 -3.84
C GLY A 81 -15.34 13.81 -5.24
N ASN A 82 -14.10 13.32 -5.37
CA ASN A 82 -13.37 13.23 -6.64
C ASN A 82 -13.35 11.81 -7.24
N SER A 83 -14.08 10.86 -6.65
CA SER A 83 -14.12 9.47 -7.14
C SER A 83 -14.92 9.37 -8.44
N GLU A 84 -14.38 8.65 -9.41
CA GLU A 84 -15.12 8.26 -10.62
C GLU A 84 -16.01 7.01 -10.41
N GLY A 85 -16.00 6.41 -9.22
CA GLY A 85 -16.83 5.24 -8.89
C GLY A 85 -16.44 3.93 -9.60
N LYS A 86 -15.25 3.89 -10.24
CA LYS A 86 -14.79 2.76 -11.07
C LYS A 86 -13.92 1.75 -10.31
N ASN A 87 -13.56 2.02 -9.06
CA ASN A 87 -12.69 1.14 -8.28
C ASN A 87 -13.40 -0.15 -7.87
N LYS A 88 -12.69 -1.28 -7.95
CA LYS A 88 -13.20 -2.59 -7.52
C LYS A 88 -13.37 -2.71 -6.00
N ILE A 89 -12.48 -2.04 -5.26
CA ILE A 89 -12.58 -1.83 -3.82
C ILE A 89 -12.80 -0.32 -3.65
N LYS A 90 -13.91 0.06 -3.03
CA LYS A 90 -14.39 1.44 -2.89
C LYS A 90 -14.24 1.87 -1.43
N ASN A 91 -14.39 3.17 -1.16
CA ASN A 91 -14.50 3.72 0.19
C ASN A 91 -13.32 3.39 1.11
N SER A 92 -12.17 3.09 0.52
CA SER A 92 -10.96 2.66 1.22
C SER A 92 -9.72 3.14 0.47
N ILE A 93 -8.61 3.19 1.20
CA ILE A 93 -7.29 3.56 0.67
C ILE A 93 -6.38 2.34 0.63
N GLY A 94 -5.78 2.09 -0.54
CA GLY A 94 -4.86 0.98 -0.75
C GLY A 94 -3.52 1.20 -0.05
N MET A 95 -3.01 0.18 0.63
CA MET A 95 -1.74 0.19 1.37
C MET A 95 -0.95 -1.08 1.06
N TRP A 96 0.37 -0.98 1.06
CA TRP A 96 1.26 -2.15 1.04
C TRP A 96 1.62 -2.55 2.46
N ASN A 97 1.15 -3.72 2.89
CA ASN A 97 1.37 -4.27 4.21
C ASN A 97 2.55 -5.24 4.20
N ILE A 98 3.66 -4.83 4.82
CA ILE A 98 4.88 -5.62 4.92
C ILE A 98 4.63 -6.92 5.70
N LYS A 99 4.94 -8.08 5.12
CA LYS A 99 4.56 -9.39 5.67
C LYS A 99 5.59 -10.04 6.58
N GLU A 100 6.82 -9.57 6.51
CA GLU A 100 7.94 -10.04 7.30
C GLU A 100 8.92 -8.90 7.56
N ASP A 101 9.74 -9.04 8.59
CA ASP A 101 10.84 -8.12 8.84
C ASP A 101 11.83 -8.18 7.67
N ILE A 102 12.10 -7.04 7.03
CA ILE A 102 12.95 -6.97 5.85
C ILE A 102 13.69 -5.63 5.79
N LEU A 103 14.89 -5.59 5.18
CA LEU A 103 15.52 -4.31 4.85
C LEU A 103 14.80 -3.66 3.67
N LEU A 104 14.65 -2.34 3.70
CA LEU A 104 13.98 -1.59 2.64
C LEU A 104 14.64 -1.83 1.27
N LYS A 105 15.98 -1.92 1.23
CA LYS A 105 16.73 -2.24 0.00
C LYS A 105 16.34 -3.59 -0.59
N ASP A 106 16.13 -4.60 0.26
CA ASP A 106 15.78 -5.95 -0.16
C ASP A 106 14.32 -5.99 -0.63
N TYR A 107 13.43 -5.27 0.06
CA TYR A 107 12.05 -5.07 -0.39
C TYR A 107 12.02 -4.42 -1.77
N ILE A 108 12.73 -3.31 -1.96
CA ILE A 108 12.80 -2.60 -3.24
C ILE A 108 13.35 -3.51 -4.33
N ASN A 109 14.42 -4.26 -4.07
CA ASN A 109 14.99 -5.21 -5.01
C ASN A 109 14.00 -6.31 -5.40
N ASN A 110 13.31 -6.91 -4.43
CA ASN A 110 12.36 -7.99 -4.65
C ASN A 110 11.14 -7.52 -5.47
N TYR A 111 10.63 -6.32 -5.18
CA TYR A 111 9.37 -5.83 -5.76
C TYR A 111 9.54 -4.88 -6.96
N SER A 112 10.77 -4.48 -7.31
CA SER A 112 11.06 -3.72 -8.55
C SER A 112 11.19 -4.59 -9.80
N GLY A 113 11.03 -5.92 -9.68
CA GLY A 113 11.12 -6.83 -10.82
C GLY A 113 9.76 -7.09 -11.49
N ILE A 114 9.44 -8.36 -11.68
CA ILE A 114 8.27 -8.81 -12.46
C ILE A 114 7.63 -10.02 -11.79
N THR A 115 6.32 -10.17 -11.93
CA THR A 115 5.64 -11.43 -11.58
C THR A 115 5.62 -12.32 -12.82
N ILE A 116 6.24 -13.50 -12.74
CA ILE A 116 6.09 -14.53 -13.78
C ILE A 116 5.02 -15.51 -13.33
N THR A 117 4.08 -15.79 -14.22
CA THR A 117 3.10 -16.85 -14.04
C THR A 117 3.34 -17.93 -15.08
N TYR A 118 3.33 -19.19 -14.67
CA TYR A 118 3.54 -20.33 -15.54
C TYR A 118 2.60 -21.49 -15.20
N THR A 119 2.41 -22.41 -16.16
CA THR A 119 1.54 -23.58 -15.99
C THR A 119 2.35 -24.87 -15.98
N ILE A 120 2.15 -25.68 -14.95
CA ILE A 120 2.66 -27.05 -14.87
C ILE A 120 1.62 -27.98 -15.51
N GLY A 121 2.03 -28.75 -16.52
CA GLY A 121 1.17 -29.63 -17.31
C GLY A 121 0.34 -28.92 -18.39
N ARG A 122 -0.49 -29.70 -19.12
CA ARG A 122 -1.32 -29.22 -20.24
C ARG A 122 -2.80 -29.56 -20.03
N GLY A 123 -3.68 -28.66 -20.47
CA GLY A 123 -5.13 -28.90 -20.47
C GLY A 123 -5.81 -28.65 -19.11
N PRO A 124 -7.06 -29.13 -18.92
CA PRO A 124 -7.90 -28.78 -17.77
C PRO A 124 -7.32 -29.09 -16.38
N GLY A 125 -6.31 -29.98 -16.29
CA GLY A 125 -5.62 -30.33 -15.05
C GLY A 125 -4.36 -29.51 -14.76
N SER A 126 -4.02 -28.52 -15.61
CA SER A 126 -2.80 -27.73 -15.44
C SER A 126 -2.85 -26.90 -14.15
N LYS A 127 -1.72 -26.81 -13.46
CA LYS A 127 -1.59 -25.98 -12.26
C LYS A 127 -0.90 -24.66 -12.60
N THR A 128 -1.57 -23.55 -12.30
CA THR A 128 -0.98 -22.22 -12.43
C THR A 128 -0.16 -21.88 -11.19
N ILE A 129 1.08 -21.46 -11.39
CA ILE A 129 1.98 -20.96 -10.35
C ILE A 129 2.38 -19.54 -10.70
N ALA A 130 2.36 -18.65 -9.72
CA ALA A 130 2.85 -17.28 -9.86
C ALA A 130 3.99 -17.03 -8.89
N LYS A 131 5.07 -16.43 -9.39
CA LYS A 131 6.28 -16.14 -8.64
C LYS A 131 6.72 -14.71 -8.87
N LEU A 132 7.07 -14.03 -7.78
CA LEU A 132 7.73 -12.73 -7.84
C LEU A 132 9.21 -12.94 -8.18
N ILE A 133 9.68 -12.28 -9.23
CA ILE A 133 11.07 -12.31 -9.66
C ILE A 133 11.71 -10.97 -9.32
N PRO A 134 12.83 -10.96 -8.57
CA PRO A 134 13.52 -9.72 -8.22
C PRO A 134 14.05 -8.94 -9.42
N TYR A 135 14.41 -7.69 -9.15
CA TYR A 135 15.06 -6.80 -10.12
C TYR A 135 16.27 -7.47 -10.77
N HIS A 136 16.36 -7.36 -12.10
CA HIS A 136 17.43 -7.94 -12.92
C HIS A 136 17.60 -9.46 -12.80
N LYS A 137 16.56 -10.21 -12.40
CA LYS A 137 16.57 -11.67 -12.32
C LYS A 137 15.67 -12.38 -13.34
N PHE A 138 15.11 -11.65 -14.31
CA PHE A 138 14.20 -12.21 -15.31
C PHE A 138 14.85 -13.32 -16.15
N ASP A 139 16.01 -13.04 -16.75
CA ASP A 139 16.69 -13.99 -17.64
C ASP A 139 17.05 -15.27 -16.89
N GLU A 140 17.68 -15.15 -15.72
CA GLU A 140 18.04 -16.30 -14.85
C GLU A 140 16.83 -17.18 -14.52
N GLU A 141 15.66 -16.59 -14.27
CA GLU A 141 14.46 -17.35 -13.90
C GLU A 141 13.74 -17.94 -15.12
N THR A 142 13.74 -17.25 -16.26
CA THR A 142 13.18 -17.79 -17.49
C THR A 142 14.03 -18.90 -18.08
N GLU A 143 15.36 -18.85 -17.93
CA GLU A 143 16.25 -19.97 -18.27
C GLU A 143 15.92 -21.22 -17.46
N LYS A 144 15.65 -21.09 -16.15
CA LYS A 144 15.20 -22.22 -15.31
C LYS A 144 13.86 -22.77 -15.79
N ILE A 145 12.90 -21.88 -16.06
CA ILE A 145 11.56 -22.26 -16.54
C ILE A 145 11.62 -22.99 -17.90
N ASN A 146 12.45 -22.49 -18.83
CA ASN A 146 12.58 -23.05 -20.17
C ASN A 146 13.24 -24.43 -20.20
N ASN A 147 13.98 -24.79 -19.15
CA ASN A 147 14.63 -26.10 -19.00
C ASN A 147 13.82 -27.08 -18.14
N ASP A 148 12.62 -26.70 -17.70
CA ASP A 148 11.71 -27.56 -16.94
C ASP A 148 10.63 -28.15 -17.86
N ASP A 149 10.76 -29.45 -18.16
CA ASP A 149 9.87 -30.18 -19.07
C ASP A 149 8.41 -30.25 -18.58
N GLU A 150 8.15 -29.99 -17.27
CA GLU A 150 6.79 -29.96 -16.74
C GLU A 150 6.07 -28.64 -17.06
N ILE A 151 6.82 -27.58 -17.38
CA ILE A 151 6.26 -26.25 -17.63
C ILE A 151 5.88 -26.09 -19.10
N TRP A 152 4.62 -25.76 -19.36
CA TRP A 152 4.09 -25.64 -20.72
C TRP A 152 4.18 -24.22 -21.30
N THR A 153 3.86 -23.21 -20.50
CA THR A 153 3.88 -21.80 -20.93
C THR A 153 4.10 -20.89 -19.73
N TYR A 154 4.63 -19.68 -19.99
CA TYR A 154 4.75 -18.63 -19.01
C TYR A 154 4.43 -17.25 -19.61
N TRP A 155 4.05 -16.31 -18.76
CA TRP A 155 3.91 -14.89 -19.09
C TRP A 155 4.34 -14.02 -17.91
N GLY A 156 4.70 -12.77 -18.21
CA GLY A 156 5.19 -11.82 -17.22
C GLY A 156 4.28 -10.60 -17.09
N GLU A 157 4.05 -10.16 -15.87
CA GLU A 157 3.33 -8.93 -15.54
C GLU A 157 4.18 -8.07 -14.61
N LYS A 158 4.24 -6.75 -14.85
CA LYS A 158 4.90 -5.84 -13.90
C LYS A 158 4.27 -5.97 -12.52
N THR A 159 5.08 -5.82 -11.48
CA THR A 159 4.56 -5.79 -10.11
C THR A 159 3.67 -4.55 -9.91
N LYS A 160 2.74 -4.63 -8.96
CA LYS A 160 1.95 -3.45 -8.59
C LYS A 160 2.84 -2.39 -7.94
N GLU A 161 3.88 -2.77 -7.21
CA GLU A 161 4.84 -1.84 -6.61
C GLU A 161 5.49 -0.95 -7.66
N VAL A 162 5.95 -1.48 -8.79
CA VAL A 162 6.50 -0.66 -9.89
C VAL A 162 5.50 0.38 -10.42
N THR A 163 4.20 0.13 -10.26
CA THR A 163 3.14 1.07 -10.67
C THR A 163 2.84 2.14 -9.62
N PHE A 164 2.97 1.80 -8.34
CA PHE A 164 2.46 2.61 -7.23
C PHE A 164 3.55 3.18 -6.31
N LEU A 165 4.72 2.57 -6.23
CA LEU A 165 5.86 2.98 -5.40
C LEU A 165 7.07 3.39 -6.26
N PRO A 166 7.99 4.22 -5.71
CA PRO A 166 9.33 4.35 -6.26
C PRO A 166 10.00 2.98 -6.42
N SER A 167 10.66 2.77 -7.56
CA SER A 167 11.23 1.46 -7.92
C SER A 167 12.50 1.62 -8.75
N LEU A 168 13.29 0.55 -8.85
CA LEU A 168 14.56 0.53 -9.59
C LEU A 168 14.41 0.57 -11.12
N VAL A 169 13.21 0.24 -11.63
CA VAL A 169 12.95 0.10 -13.08
C VAL A 169 12.11 1.23 -13.68
N SER A 170 11.65 2.18 -12.85
CA SER A 170 10.69 3.20 -13.29
C SER A 170 10.77 4.46 -12.45
N ASP A 171 10.96 5.60 -13.13
CA ASP A 171 10.94 6.93 -12.53
C ASP A 171 9.53 7.55 -12.45
N LYS A 172 8.47 6.79 -12.75
CA LYS A 172 7.09 7.32 -12.75
C LYS A 172 6.61 7.74 -11.36
N ARG A 173 7.06 7.04 -10.32
CA ARG A 173 6.71 7.30 -8.92
C ARG A 173 7.96 7.72 -8.19
N GLN A 174 7.89 8.84 -7.48
CA GLN A 174 9.06 9.45 -6.85
C GLN A 174 8.91 9.63 -5.34
N ILE A 175 7.70 9.46 -4.80
CA ILE A 175 7.42 9.62 -3.37
C ILE A 175 6.55 8.46 -2.91
N ALA A 176 6.97 7.82 -1.83
CA ALA A 176 6.13 6.94 -1.02
C ALA A 176 6.34 7.21 0.47
N PHE A 177 5.30 6.99 1.24
CA PHE A 177 5.29 7.12 2.68
C PHE A 177 5.48 5.76 3.33
N ILE A 178 6.21 5.72 4.43
CA ILE A 178 6.38 4.58 5.32
C ILE A 178 5.68 4.93 6.62
N LEU A 179 4.72 4.11 7.04
CA LEU A 179 3.86 4.35 8.19
C LEU A 179 4.22 3.40 9.34
N ASN A 180 4.39 3.96 10.54
CA ASN A 180 4.58 3.18 11.76
C ASN A 180 3.22 2.63 12.25
N MET A 181 3.07 1.31 12.17
CA MET A 181 1.85 0.61 12.54
C MET A 181 1.96 -0.18 13.86
N GLU A 182 3.01 0.06 14.67
CA GLU A 182 3.27 -0.74 15.87
C GLU A 182 2.39 -0.36 17.07
N SER A 183 1.90 0.89 17.13
CA SER A 183 1.09 1.38 18.24
C SER A 183 -0.27 0.68 18.32
N ASP A 184 -0.82 0.55 19.52
CA ASP A 184 -2.16 -0.04 19.69
C ASP A 184 -3.24 0.78 18.99
N TYR A 185 -3.05 2.09 18.89
CA TYR A 185 -3.87 2.96 18.05
C TYR A 185 -3.86 2.54 16.58
N ALA A 186 -2.66 2.35 16.00
CA ALA A 186 -2.55 1.93 14.60
C ALA A 186 -3.13 0.52 14.39
N LYS A 187 -2.93 -0.39 15.35
CA LYS A 187 -3.55 -1.73 15.34
C LYS A 187 -5.07 -1.68 15.42
N GLU A 188 -5.64 -0.69 16.11
CA GLU A 188 -7.09 -0.48 16.12
C GLU A 188 -7.60 0.06 14.78
N MET A 189 -6.87 0.98 14.14
CA MET A 189 -7.20 1.50 12.81
C MET A 189 -7.27 0.37 11.76
N ILE A 190 -6.29 -0.55 11.73
CA ILE A 190 -6.23 -1.62 10.72
C ILE A 190 -7.34 -2.67 10.84
N LYS A 191 -8.12 -2.69 11.94
CA LYS A 191 -9.29 -3.60 12.04
C LYS A 191 -10.33 -3.31 10.97
N ALA A 192 -10.36 -2.08 10.46
CA ALA A 192 -11.18 -1.67 9.32
C ALA A 192 -10.45 -1.86 7.97
N ASP A 193 -9.60 -2.87 7.84
CA ASP A 193 -9.12 -3.33 6.53
C ASP A 193 -10.20 -4.17 5.85
N VAL A 194 -10.56 -3.85 4.61
CA VAL A 194 -11.52 -4.63 3.79
C VAL A 194 -11.07 -6.09 3.65
N TRP A 195 -9.77 -6.36 3.71
CA TRP A 195 -9.21 -7.71 3.68
C TRP A 195 -9.24 -8.45 5.03
N ASN A 196 -9.76 -7.83 6.09
CA ASN A 196 -9.88 -8.46 7.40
C ASN A 196 -10.90 -9.62 7.35
N LYS A 197 -10.43 -10.82 7.68
CA LYS A 197 -11.21 -12.07 7.65
C LYS A 197 -12.28 -12.13 8.74
N GLU A 198 -12.17 -11.29 9.77
CA GLU A 198 -13.13 -11.21 10.88
C GLU A 198 -14.38 -10.39 10.51
N LEU A 199 -14.34 -9.60 9.43
CA LEU A 199 -15.49 -8.82 8.97
C LEU A 199 -16.50 -9.73 8.25
N ASP A 200 -17.77 -9.58 8.63
CA ASP A 200 -18.88 -10.26 7.95
C ASP A 200 -19.10 -9.70 6.54
N GLU A 201 -19.72 -10.52 5.68
CA GLU A 201 -19.90 -10.20 4.26
C GLU A 201 -20.77 -8.95 4.06
N GLU A 202 -21.81 -8.79 4.89
CA GLU A 202 -22.72 -7.65 4.84
C GLU A 202 -21.97 -6.33 5.07
N THR A 203 -21.06 -6.31 6.05
CA THR A 203 -20.20 -5.15 6.33
C THR A 203 -19.32 -4.76 5.14
N LEU A 204 -18.93 -5.72 4.29
CA LEU A 204 -18.04 -5.49 3.14
C LEU A 204 -18.78 -5.00 1.88
N LYS A 205 -20.10 -5.11 1.83
CA LYS A 205 -20.89 -4.85 0.63
C LYS A 205 -20.69 -3.45 0.06
N GLU A 206 -20.65 -2.43 0.92
CA GLU A 206 -20.46 -1.03 0.53
C GLU A 206 -18.99 -0.67 0.19
N PHE A 207 -18.05 -1.59 0.39
CA PHE A 207 -16.63 -1.41 0.07
C PHE A 207 -16.20 -2.13 -1.21
N LEU A 208 -17.13 -2.82 -1.89
CA LEU A 208 -16.82 -3.64 -3.04
C LEU A 208 -17.76 -3.31 -4.20
N ASP A 209 -17.22 -3.26 -5.40
CA ASP A 209 -18.07 -3.23 -6.58
C ASP A 209 -18.90 -4.52 -6.67
N TYR A 210 -20.19 -4.41 -6.98
CA TYR A 210 -21.10 -5.57 -7.02
C TYR A 210 -20.63 -6.68 -7.97
N ARG A 211 -19.87 -6.34 -9.03
CA ARG A 211 -19.30 -7.31 -9.97
C ARG A 211 -18.08 -8.04 -9.38
N TYR A 212 -17.40 -7.41 -8.44
CA TYR A 212 -16.21 -7.96 -7.79
C TYR A 212 -16.55 -8.66 -6.46
N TYR A 213 -17.65 -8.28 -5.83
CA TYR A 213 -18.07 -8.76 -4.50
C TYR A 213 -18.06 -10.30 -4.38
N PRO A 214 -18.72 -11.09 -5.25
CA PRO A 214 -18.71 -12.55 -5.13
C PRO A 214 -17.30 -13.15 -5.24
N LYS A 215 -16.48 -12.60 -6.15
CA LYS A 215 -15.08 -13.03 -6.34
C LYS A 215 -14.24 -12.70 -5.11
N PHE A 216 -14.43 -11.51 -4.52
CA PHE A 216 -13.68 -11.07 -3.36
C PHE A 216 -13.90 -11.96 -2.13
N LEU A 217 -15.13 -12.41 -1.90
CA LEU A 217 -15.48 -13.24 -0.75
C LEU A 217 -14.70 -14.57 -0.70
N ASP A 218 -14.37 -15.14 -1.85
CA ASP A 218 -13.46 -16.28 -1.96
C ASP A 218 -11.99 -15.85 -1.87
N LEU A 219 -11.59 -14.85 -2.66
CA LEU A 219 -10.19 -14.39 -2.73
C LEU A 219 -9.62 -13.94 -1.39
N ARG A 220 -10.43 -13.34 -0.51
CA ARG A 220 -9.95 -12.84 0.79
C ARG A 220 -9.38 -13.94 1.69
N PHE A 221 -9.77 -15.19 1.47
CA PHE A 221 -9.23 -16.34 2.21
C PHE A 221 -8.04 -16.99 1.50
N ASN A 222 -7.95 -16.88 0.18
CA ASN A 222 -7.02 -17.60 -0.70
C ASN A 222 -6.12 -16.64 -1.50
N ARG A 223 -5.42 -15.74 -0.81
CA ARG A 223 -4.56 -14.73 -1.44
C ARG A 223 -3.21 -15.32 -1.86
N ASP A 224 -2.68 -14.82 -2.96
CA ASP A 224 -1.41 -15.22 -3.57
C ASP A 224 -0.66 -14.01 -4.15
N ALA A 225 0.47 -14.24 -4.81
CA ALA A 225 1.27 -13.17 -5.41
C ALA A 225 0.51 -12.41 -6.51
N THR A 226 -0.40 -13.07 -7.25
CA THR A 226 -1.17 -12.46 -8.35
C THR A 226 -2.25 -11.50 -7.85
N THR A 227 -2.93 -11.91 -6.79
CA THR A 227 -3.93 -11.13 -6.07
C THR A 227 -3.30 -10.14 -5.09
N THR A 228 -1.97 -10.24 -4.94
CA THR A 228 -1.13 -9.41 -4.08
C THR A 228 -1.52 -9.58 -2.62
N ASP A 229 -1.18 -10.73 -2.05
CA ASP A 229 -1.26 -11.12 -0.63
C ASP A 229 -0.82 -10.06 0.41
N ARG A 230 -0.08 -9.04 -0.04
CA ARG A 230 0.38 -7.88 0.72
C ARG A 230 -0.39 -6.57 0.55
N GLU A 231 -1.44 -6.54 -0.25
CA GLU A 231 -2.34 -5.39 -0.33
C GLU A 231 -3.22 -5.30 0.95
N SER A 232 -3.43 -4.09 1.43
CA SER A 232 -4.43 -3.75 2.45
C SER A 232 -5.31 -2.64 1.89
N ALA A 233 -6.56 -2.55 2.35
CA ALA A 233 -7.50 -1.53 1.88
C ALA A 233 -8.23 -0.97 3.11
N ILE A 234 -7.72 0.12 3.66
CA ILE A 234 -8.22 0.69 4.91
C ILE A 234 -9.45 1.51 4.63
N MET A 235 -10.58 1.11 5.22
CA MET A 235 -11.85 1.83 5.14
C MET A 235 -11.67 3.26 5.66
N PHE A 236 -12.23 4.23 4.94
CA PHE A 236 -12.05 5.66 5.16
C PHE A 236 -10.60 6.15 4.97
N GLY A 237 -9.66 5.81 5.85
CA GLY A 237 -8.30 6.34 5.75
C GLY A 237 -7.40 6.19 6.97
N LEU A 238 -6.16 6.66 6.83
CA LEU A 238 -5.14 6.73 7.89
C LEU A 238 -4.62 8.17 8.04
N PRO A 239 -4.40 8.68 9.26
CA PRO A 239 -3.90 10.04 9.45
C PRO A 239 -2.41 10.16 9.13
N SER A 240 -1.98 11.35 8.69
CA SER A 240 -0.58 11.65 8.35
C SER A 240 0.39 11.53 9.54
N LYS A 241 -0.11 11.63 10.78
CA LYS A 241 0.71 11.41 12.00
C LYS A 241 1.31 10.02 12.14
N LEU A 242 0.84 9.03 11.35
CA LEU A 242 1.43 7.69 11.30
C LEU A 242 2.67 7.64 10.40
N ILE A 243 2.96 8.67 9.62
CA ILE A 243 4.16 8.72 8.77
C ILE A 243 5.40 8.71 9.67
N GLU A 244 6.28 7.76 9.40
CA GLU A 244 7.58 7.61 10.06
C GLU A 244 8.72 8.00 9.12
N GLY A 245 8.54 7.76 7.82
CA GLY A 245 9.54 8.07 6.81
C GLY A 245 8.97 8.27 5.41
N VAL A 246 9.81 8.79 4.52
CA VAL A 246 9.50 9.01 3.11
C VAL A 246 10.56 8.32 2.25
N LEU A 247 10.14 7.42 1.37
CA LEU A 247 10.95 6.83 0.31
C LEU A 247 10.90 7.72 -0.92
N VAL A 248 12.06 8.11 -1.43
CA VAL A 248 12.20 8.91 -2.66
C VAL A 248 12.84 8.11 -3.80
N GLY A 249 12.38 8.37 -5.02
CA GLY A 249 12.99 7.82 -6.24
C GLY A 249 14.24 8.60 -6.67
N ARG A 250 15.00 8.06 -7.65
CA ARG A 250 16.29 8.63 -8.08
C ARG A 250 16.20 10.07 -8.55
N LYS A 251 15.12 10.44 -9.24
CA LYS A 251 14.96 11.81 -9.74
C LYS A 251 14.82 12.80 -8.58
N LEU A 252 13.99 12.48 -7.58
CA LEU A 252 13.74 13.38 -6.45
C LEU A 252 14.88 13.33 -5.41
N GLU A 253 15.61 12.23 -5.34
CA GLU A 253 16.87 12.12 -4.58
C GLU A 253 17.91 13.17 -4.99
N GLN A 254 17.92 13.59 -6.26
CA GLN A 254 18.84 14.62 -6.77
C GLN A 254 18.30 16.06 -6.64
N ASP A 255 17.08 16.23 -6.14
CA ASP A 255 16.43 17.55 -6.01
C ASP A 255 16.52 18.04 -4.56
N SER A 256 17.55 18.83 -4.27
CA SER A 256 17.79 19.32 -2.91
C SER A 256 16.66 20.20 -2.37
N GLU A 257 15.96 20.94 -3.22
CA GLU A 257 14.86 21.81 -2.77
C GLU A 257 13.62 21.00 -2.43
N ALA A 258 13.30 19.99 -3.25
CA ALA A 258 12.22 19.06 -2.94
C ALA A 258 12.48 18.29 -1.64
N LEU A 259 13.70 17.80 -1.42
CA LEU A 259 14.06 17.09 -0.19
C LEU A 259 13.98 18.00 1.05
N LYS A 260 14.44 19.26 0.96
CA LYS A 260 14.29 20.26 2.03
C LYS A 260 12.82 20.54 2.33
N HIS A 261 11.97 20.65 1.31
CA HIS A 261 10.52 20.85 1.48
C HIS A 261 9.87 19.68 2.23
N ILE A 262 10.16 18.45 1.81
CA ILE A 262 9.67 17.23 2.49
C ILE A 262 10.12 17.23 3.95
N LYS A 263 11.42 17.49 4.20
CA LYS A 263 11.96 17.51 5.56
C LYS A 263 11.36 18.63 6.41
N TYR A 264 11.09 19.79 5.83
CA TYR A 264 10.44 20.89 6.54
C TYR A 264 9.02 20.53 6.99
N LYS A 265 8.23 19.92 6.11
CA LYS A 265 6.86 19.48 6.40
C LYS A 265 6.81 18.29 7.37
N LEU A 266 7.81 17.41 7.34
CA LEU A 266 7.93 16.22 8.17
C LEU A 266 9.25 16.20 8.96
N ASN A 267 9.47 17.21 9.81
CA ASN A 267 10.75 17.41 10.51
C ASN A 267 11.21 16.23 11.40
N ASN A 268 10.27 15.41 11.87
CA ASN A 268 10.51 14.25 12.73
C ASN A 268 10.52 12.92 11.98
N CYS A 269 10.46 12.92 10.64
CA CYS A 269 10.51 11.72 9.81
C CYS A 269 11.85 11.64 9.09
N TYR A 270 12.30 10.43 8.75
CA TYR A 270 13.46 10.23 7.91
C TYR A 270 13.07 10.28 6.43
N ILE A 271 14.01 10.67 5.57
CA ILE A 271 13.93 10.48 4.13
C ILE A 271 14.93 9.40 3.75
N CYS A 272 14.52 8.45 2.92
CA CYS A 272 15.36 7.35 2.46
C CYS A 272 15.29 7.19 0.94
N ASN A 273 16.36 6.65 0.36
CA ASN A 273 16.47 6.45 -1.08
C ASN A 273 16.20 4.99 -1.49
N LEU A 274 16.31 4.71 -2.79
CA LEU A 274 16.10 3.37 -3.34
C LEU A 274 17.17 2.34 -2.93
N ASP A 275 18.29 2.77 -2.37
CA ASP A 275 19.30 1.87 -1.76
C ASP A 275 18.93 1.47 -0.33
N GLY A 276 17.76 1.89 0.15
CA GLY A 276 17.27 1.63 1.49
C GLY A 276 18.03 2.40 2.57
N LYS A 277 18.72 3.49 2.21
CA LYS A 277 19.55 4.29 3.10
C LYS A 277 18.84 5.57 3.50
N VAL A 278 18.96 5.95 4.77
CA VAL A 278 18.52 7.27 5.23
C VAL A 278 19.44 8.35 4.68
N ILE A 279 18.86 9.36 4.05
CA ILE A 279 19.58 10.48 3.43
C ILE A 279 19.31 11.82 4.13
N MET A 280 18.17 11.96 4.84
CA MET A 280 17.82 13.17 5.63
C MET A 280 16.92 12.86 6.83
#